data_AF-A0A1B2E5D5-F1
#
_entry.id   AF-A0A1B2E5D5-F1
#
_cell.length_a   1.000
_cell.length_b   1.000
_cell.length_c   1.000
_cell.angle_alpha   90.00
_cell.angle_beta   90.00
_cell.angle_gamma   90.00
#
_symmetry.space_group_name_H-M   'P 1'
#
loop_
_entity.id
_entity.type
_entity.pdbx_description
1 polymer ?
#
loop_
_entity_poly.entity_id
_entity_poly.type
_entity_poly.pdbx_seq_one_letter_code
_entity_poly.pdbx_strand_id
1 'polypeptide(L)'
;MRLGQTFLQNRKRTLKDLNYSTDKTKLNVSTEGYFTFYHYTYEGNIPSIMTDGLWARREVACPYPPEELIGCHLVEGFIDPLPAWLIESQYYNDLGYELTKKYIGDVLLEISLPMADFQIYIADYAHILECKMIEEEKGIGIGFEYDCSNGRECTQAYVNSFIEMHEYIDQHHAPIVQVVRLGEGIAIPSEFIEVSKIQPRK
;
A
#
# COMPACT_ATOMS: atom_id res chain seq x y z
N MET A 1 1.75 -16.61 22.51
CA MET A 1 1.85 -16.63 21.03
C MET A 1 2.09 -15.19 20.62
N ARG A 2 3.10 -14.93 19.78
CA ARG A 2 3.39 -13.54 19.34
C ARG A 2 2.20 -13.01 18.56
N LEU A 3 1.79 -11.75 18.75
CA LEU A 3 0.61 -11.20 18.06
C LEU A 3 0.71 -11.36 16.53
N GLY A 4 1.89 -11.04 15.99
CA GLY A 4 2.25 -11.13 14.58
C GLY A 4 2.23 -12.55 13.99
N GLN A 5 2.33 -13.58 14.82
CA GLN A 5 2.40 -14.97 14.36
C GLN A 5 1.15 -15.38 13.57
N THR A 6 -0.01 -14.83 13.92
CA THR A 6 -1.25 -15.04 13.20
C THR A 6 -1.14 -14.58 11.74
N PHE A 7 -0.57 -13.40 11.48
CA PHE A 7 -0.43 -12.83 10.14
C PHE A 7 0.65 -13.53 9.31
N LEU A 8 1.68 -14.06 9.97
CA LEU A 8 2.72 -14.88 9.30
C LEU A 8 2.15 -16.20 8.78
N GLN A 9 1.17 -16.78 9.47
CA GLN A 9 0.64 -18.11 9.19
C GLN A 9 -0.63 -18.10 8.34
N ASN A 10 -1.38 -17.00 8.33
CA ASN A 10 -2.70 -16.93 7.70
C ASN A 10 -2.77 -15.80 6.68
N ARG A 11 -3.16 -16.13 5.46
CA ARG A 11 -3.45 -15.15 4.41
C ARG A 11 -4.80 -14.46 4.66
N LYS A 12 -4.91 -13.22 4.17
CA LYS A 12 -6.12 -12.37 4.21
C LYS A 12 -6.66 -12.14 5.63
N ARG A 13 -5.85 -12.39 6.66
CA ARG A 13 -6.22 -12.10 8.04
C ARG A 13 -6.08 -10.60 8.27
N THR A 14 -7.10 -9.99 8.86
CA THR A 14 -7.12 -8.54 9.08
C THR A 14 -6.93 -8.19 10.55
N LEU A 15 -6.51 -6.96 10.83
CA LEU A 15 -6.41 -6.45 12.19
C LEU A 15 -7.76 -6.37 12.89
N LYS A 16 -8.82 -6.10 12.13
CA LYS A 16 -10.20 -6.13 12.63
C LYS A 16 -10.57 -7.47 13.25
N ASP A 17 -10.09 -8.57 12.67
CA ASP A 17 -10.37 -9.91 13.18
C ASP A 17 -9.76 -10.15 14.57
N LEU A 18 -8.82 -9.31 14.99
CA LEU A 18 -8.18 -9.31 16.30
C LEU A 18 -8.69 -8.17 17.21
N ASN A 19 -9.83 -7.54 16.86
CA ASN A 19 -10.48 -6.43 17.56
C ASN A 19 -9.69 -5.09 17.56
N TYR A 20 -8.82 -4.89 16.57
CA TYR A 20 -8.18 -3.60 16.36
C TYR A 20 -9.06 -2.67 15.53
N SER A 21 -8.86 -1.36 15.70
CA SER A 21 -9.58 -0.36 14.91
C SER A 21 -9.08 -0.31 13.47
N THR A 22 -9.98 -0.06 12.54
CA THR A 22 -9.70 0.00 11.10
C THR A 22 -9.89 1.40 10.57
N ASP A 23 -9.16 1.71 9.50
CA ASP A 23 -9.34 2.97 8.80
C ASP A 23 -10.61 2.90 7.95
N LYS A 24 -11.47 3.90 8.12
CA LYS A 24 -12.74 3.99 7.39
C LYS A 24 -12.49 4.64 6.03
N THR A 25 -11.86 3.90 5.14
CA THR A 25 -11.55 4.36 3.79
C THR A 25 -12.51 3.70 2.81
N LYS A 26 -13.16 4.48 1.93
CA LYS A 26 -14.10 3.92 0.94
C LYS A 26 -13.42 3.80 -0.41
N LEU A 27 -13.57 2.66 -1.06
CA LEU A 27 -13.13 2.51 -2.44
C LEU A 27 -13.92 3.44 -3.36
N ASN A 28 -13.21 4.22 -4.18
CA ASN A 28 -13.81 5.10 -5.18
C ASN A 28 -13.98 4.31 -6.49
N VAL A 29 -15.11 3.63 -6.62
CA VAL A 29 -15.46 2.82 -7.79
C VAL A 29 -16.60 3.47 -8.57
N SER A 30 -16.38 3.76 -9.85
CA SER A 30 -17.39 4.32 -10.74
C SER A 30 -18.43 3.27 -11.16
N THR A 31 -19.56 3.72 -11.69
CA THR A 31 -20.60 2.83 -12.25
C THR A 31 -20.14 2.03 -13.46
N GLU A 32 -19.12 2.52 -14.16
CA GLU A 32 -18.48 1.89 -15.31
C GLU A 32 -17.40 0.87 -14.91
N GLY A 33 -17.15 0.69 -13.61
CA GLY A 33 -16.16 -0.27 -13.12
C GLY A 33 -14.73 0.24 -13.16
N TYR A 34 -14.54 1.57 -13.10
CA TYR A 34 -13.23 2.17 -12.88
C TYR A 34 -12.97 2.37 -11.40
N PHE A 35 -11.76 2.03 -10.93
CA PHE A 35 -11.30 2.33 -9.58
C PHE A 35 -10.30 3.48 -9.61
N THR A 36 -10.56 4.51 -8.80
CA THR A 36 -9.65 5.65 -8.65
C THR A 36 -8.86 5.56 -7.36
N PHE A 37 -7.54 5.72 -7.47
CA PHE A 37 -6.62 5.79 -6.34
C PHE A 37 -5.50 6.81 -6.62
N TYR A 38 -4.61 7.00 -5.64
CA TYR A 38 -3.64 8.09 -5.66
C TYR A 38 -2.21 7.61 -5.46
N HIS A 39 -1.27 8.18 -6.21
CA HIS A 39 0.15 7.85 -6.10
C HIS A 39 0.96 9.13 -5.89
N TYR A 40 1.77 9.18 -4.82
CA TYR A 40 2.74 10.26 -4.65
C TYR A 40 3.94 10.02 -5.54
N THR A 41 4.59 11.09 -6.00
CA THR A 41 5.86 11.05 -6.71
C THR A 41 6.64 12.35 -6.50
N TYR A 42 7.94 12.32 -6.79
CA TYR A 42 8.73 13.52 -6.97
C TYR A 42 8.37 14.23 -8.29
N GLU A 43 8.41 15.57 -8.27
CA GLU A 43 8.13 16.42 -9.43
C GLU A 43 8.98 16.05 -10.66
N GLY A 44 10.26 15.72 -10.46
CA GLY A 44 11.18 15.33 -11.53
C GLY A 44 10.77 14.07 -12.30
N ASN A 45 9.90 13.22 -11.73
CA ASN A 45 9.41 12.01 -12.40
C ASN A 45 8.15 12.26 -13.24
N ILE A 46 7.47 13.40 -13.08
CA ILE A 46 6.20 13.66 -13.77
C ILE A 46 6.36 13.56 -15.29
N PRO A 47 7.40 14.14 -15.94
CA PRO A 47 7.52 14.06 -17.38
C PRO A 47 7.60 12.62 -17.92
N SER A 48 8.34 11.74 -17.25
CA SER A 48 8.44 10.34 -17.67
C SER A 48 7.15 9.58 -17.40
N ILE A 49 6.51 9.80 -16.24
CA ILE A 49 5.23 9.14 -15.91
C ILE A 49 4.13 9.54 -16.91
N MET A 50 4.05 10.82 -17.27
CA MET A 50 3.05 11.32 -18.23
C MET A 50 3.35 10.88 -19.68
N THR A 51 4.57 10.43 -19.97
CA THR A 51 4.95 9.91 -21.29
C THR A 51 4.74 8.39 -21.36
N ASP A 52 5.34 7.66 -20.42
CA ASP A 52 5.47 6.20 -20.46
C ASP A 52 4.47 5.48 -19.56
N GLY A 53 4.08 6.10 -18.44
CA GLY A 53 3.28 5.48 -17.37
C GLY A 53 4.09 5.19 -16.10
N LEU A 54 3.45 4.57 -15.11
CA LEU A 54 4.10 4.14 -13.87
C LEU A 54 4.71 2.74 -14.02
N TRP A 55 5.98 2.66 -13.63
CA TRP A 55 6.78 1.45 -13.74
C TRP A 55 6.77 0.68 -12.42
N ALA A 56 6.37 -0.59 -12.47
CA ALA A 56 6.52 -1.52 -11.36
C ALA A 56 7.96 -2.06 -11.34
N ARG A 57 8.81 -1.46 -10.51
CA ARG A 57 10.22 -1.87 -10.30
C ARG A 57 10.42 -2.73 -9.07
N ARG A 58 9.50 -2.64 -8.11
CA ARG A 58 9.60 -3.33 -6.83
C ARG A 58 8.94 -4.69 -6.96
N GLU A 59 9.72 -5.76 -6.79
CA GLU A 59 9.20 -7.11 -6.71
C GLU A 59 8.29 -7.27 -5.47
N VAL A 60 7.26 -8.10 -5.57
CA VAL A 60 6.47 -8.57 -4.42
C VAL A 60 7.34 -9.53 -3.59
N ALA A 61 8.26 -8.97 -2.82
CA ALA A 61 9.29 -9.72 -2.11
C ALA A 61 8.86 -10.07 -0.68
N CYS A 62 8.80 -11.36 -0.38
CA CYS A 62 8.75 -11.91 0.98
C CYS A 62 9.37 -13.32 1.01
N PRO A 63 9.63 -13.92 2.19
CA PRO A 63 10.25 -15.25 2.30
C PRO A 63 9.51 -16.37 1.56
N TYR A 64 8.17 -16.35 1.61
CA TYR A 64 7.29 -17.36 1.03
C TYR A 64 6.13 -16.66 0.31
N PRO A 65 6.36 -16.11 -0.89
CA PRO A 65 5.31 -15.45 -1.64
C PRO A 65 4.23 -16.46 -2.06
N PRO A 66 2.94 -16.06 -2.04
CA PRO A 66 1.88 -16.82 -2.69
C PRO A 66 2.22 -17.13 -4.15
N GLU A 67 1.80 -18.29 -4.65
CA GLU A 67 2.14 -18.77 -6.00
C GLU A 67 1.79 -17.75 -7.09
N GLU A 68 0.63 -17.10 -6.96
CA GLU A 68 0.13 -16.10 -7.90
C GLU A 68 0.92 -14.77 -7.89
N LEU A 69 1.78 -14.56 -6.90
CA LEU A 69 2.61 -13.34 -6.76
C LEU A 69 4.09 -13.58 -7.06
N ILE A 70 4.50 -14.82 -7.37
CA ILE A 70 5.89 -15.14 -7.69
C ILE A 70 6.33 -14.42 -8.98
N GLY A 71 7.43 -13.67 -8.90
CA GLY A 71 7.97 -12.90 -10.02
C GLY A 71 7.16 -11.65 -10.37
N CYS A 72 6.13 -11.34 -9.58
CA CYS A 72 5.33 -10.15 -9.78
C CYS A 72 6.02 -8.91 -9.21
N HIS A 73 5.73 -7.76 -9.82
CA HIS A 73 6.18 -6.44 -9.40
C HIS A 73 4.97 -5.54 -9.18
N LEU A 74 5.14 -4.51 -8.34
CA LEU A 74 4.05 -3.66 -7.90
C LEU A 74 4.32 -2.16 -8.06
N VAL A 75 3.22 -1.41 -8.18
CA VAL A 75 3.14 0.03 -7.90
C VAL A 75 2.22 0.20 -6.69
N GLU A 76 2.69 0.96 -5.69
CA GLU A 76 1.93 1.27 -4.48
C GLU A 76 1.16 2.59 -4.65
N GLY A 77 -0.03 2.65 -4.07
CA GLY A 77 -0.83 3.86 -3.99
C GLY A 77 -1.72 3.90 -2.76
N PHE A 78 -2.55 4.94 -2.66
CA PHE A 78 -3.43 5.24 -1.55
C PHE A 78 -4.86 5.31 -2.04
N ILE A 79 -5.80 4.79 -1.25
CA ILE A 79 -7.24 4.84 -1.62
C ILE A 79 -7.74 6.29 -1.61
N ASP A 80 -7.30 7.09 -0.64
CA ASP A 80 -7.63 8.52 -0.53
C ASP A 80 -6.42 9.41 -0.86
N PRO A 81 -6.62 10.68 -1.26
CA PRO A 81 -5.53 11.62 -1.57
C PRO A 81 -4.56 11.84 -0.40
N LEU A 82 -5.11 11.87 0.82
CA LEU A 82 -4.36 12.02 2.06
C LEU A 82 -5.11 11.26 3.17
N PRO A 83 -4.92 9.94 3.28
CA PRO A 83 -5.62 9.13 4.27
C PRO A 83 -5.30 9.60 5.70
N ALA A 84 -6.27 9.57 6.61
CA ALA A 84 -6.09 10.01 7.99
C ALA A 84 -4.95 9.26 8.71
N TRP A 85 -4.83 7.94 8.48
CA TRP A 85 -3.73 7.14 9.05
C TRP A 85 -2.35 7.63 8.62
N LEU A 86 -2.24 8.29 7.47
CA LEU A 86 -0.96 8.77 6.97
C LEU A 86 -0.44 9.91 7.84
N ILE A 87 -1.33 10.77 8.32
CA ILE A 87 -1.01 11.99 9.07
C ILE A 87 -1.18 11.85 10.58
N GLU A 88 -2.13 11.05 11.05
CA GLU A 88 -2.50 10.94 12.45
C GLU A 88 -2.97 9.53 12.85
N SER A 89 -2.15 8.52 12.55
CA SER A 89 -2.45 7.17 13.03
C SER A 89 -2.40 7.10 14.56
N GLN A 90 -3.42 6.48 15.16
CA GLN A 90 -3.43 6.19 16.61
C GLN A 90 -2.27 5.29 17.08
N TYR A 91 -1.64 4.54 16.17
CA TYR A 91 -0.52 3.64 16.48
C TYR A 91 0.81 4.19 15.96
N TYR A 92 0.79 4.94 14.86
CA TYR A 92 1.99 5.33 14.11
C TYR A 92 2.21 6.85 14.01
N ASN A 93 1.37 7.67 14.63
CA ASN A 93 1.39 9.13 14.52
C ASN A 93 1.44 9.56 13.04
N ASP A 94 2.39 10.43 12.67
CA ASP A 94 2.64 10.94 11.32
C ASP A 94 3.76 10.19 10.58
N LEU A 95 4.17 9.00 11.07
CA LEU A 95 5.27 8.24 10.45
C LEU A 95 5.02 7.95 8.97
N GLY A 96 3.80 7.59 8.59
CA GLY A 96 3.45 7.33 7.19
C GLY A 96 3.68 8.56 6.29
N TYR A 97 3.31 9.74 6.79
CA TYR A 97 3.52 11.01 6.11
C TYR A 97 5.02 11.31 5.93
N GLU A 98 5.80 11.13 6.99
CA GLU A 98 7.25 11.33 6.93
C GLU A 98 7.93 10.38 5.92
N LEU A 99 7.62 9.08 5.96
CA LEU A 99 8.19 8.08 5.06
C LEU A 99 7.83 8.39 3.59
N THR A 100 6.58 8.78 3.33
CA THR A 100 6.13 9.15 1.98
C THR A 100 6.93 10.34 1.46
N LYS A 101 7.12 11.38 2.28
CA LYS A 101 7.91 12.56 1.90
C LYS A 101 9.38 12.21 1.65
N LYS A 102 9.95 11.34 2.47
CA LYS A 102 11.36 10.94 2.42
C LYS A 102 11.69 10.07 1.22
N TYR A 103 10.80 9.17 0.81
CA TYR A 103 11.11 8.11 -0.16
C TYR A 103 10.33 8.15 -1.47
N ILE A 104 9.20 8.87 -1.52
CA ILE A 104 8.28 8.82 -2.66
C ILE A 104 8.10 10.20 -3.31
N GLY A 105 7.85 11.23 -2.49
CA GLY A 105 7.65 12.61 -2.92
C GLY A 105 6.37 13.24 -2.38
N ASP A 106 6.02 14.39 -2.93
CA ASP A 106 4.93 15.26 -2.46
C ASP A 106 3.93 15.67 -3.55
N VAL A 107 4.21 15.38 -4.83
CA VAL A 107 3.25 15.58 -5.90
C VAL A 107 2.32 14.38 -6.00
N LEU A 108 1.02 14.64 -5.97
CA LEU A 108 -0.01 13.61 -6.05
C LEU A 108 -0.50 13.42 -7.48
N LEU A 109 -0.51 12.17 -7.92
CA LEU A 109 -1.16 11.70 -9.13
C LEU A 109 -2.50 11.06 -8.79
N GLU A 110 -3.49 11.28 -9.63
CA GLU A 110 -4.77 10.55 -9.63
C GLU A 110 -4.70 9.50 -10.73
N ILE A 111 -5.09 8.27 -10.39
CA ILE A 111 -5.02 7.12 -11.29
C ILE A 111 -6.40 6.49 -11.34
N SER A 112 -6.95 6.28 -12.54
CA SER A 112 -8.25 5.65 -12.73
C SER A 112 -8.13 4.43 -13.64
N LEU A 113 -8.29 3.22 -13.07
CA LEU A 113 -8.09 1.96 -13.79
C LEU A 113 -9.40 1.18 -14.01
N PRO A 114 -9.61 0.58 -15.18
CA PRO A 114 -10.66 -0.41 -15.38
C PRO A 114 -10.34 -1.67 -14.58
N MET A 115 -11.14 -1.98 -13.55
CA MET A 115 -10.78 -3.04 -12.57
C MET A 115 -10.66 -4.43 -13.21
N ALA A 116 -11.32 -4.68 -14.34
CA ALA A 116 -11.30 -5.96 -15.03
C ALA A 116 -9.95 -6.27 -15.73
N ASP A 117 -9.17 -5.23 -16.05
CA ASP A 117 -7.94 -5.37 -16.85
C ASP A 117 -6.67 -5.37 -15.98
N PHE A 118 -6.81 -5.07 -14.68
CA PHE A 118 -5.68 -4.89 -13.76
C PHE A 118 -5.82 -5.76 -12.52
N GLN A 119 -4.70 -6.37 -12.11
CA GLN A 119 -4.63 -7.13 -10.87
C GLN A 119 -4.37 -6.16 -9.70
N ILE A 120 -5.43 -5.84 -8.95
CA ILE A 120 -5.40 -4.83 -7.89
C ILE A 120 -5.66 -5.49 -6.53
N TYR A 121 -4.74 -5.30 -5.59
CA TYR A 121 -4.88 -5.71 -4.21
C TYR A 121 -4.94 -4.49 -3.29
N ILE A 122 -5.60 -4.66 -2.14
CA ILE A 122 -5.46 -3.78 -0.98
C ILE A 122 -4.64 -4.54 0.06
N ALA A 123 -3.63 -3.89 0.63
CA ALA A 123 -2.75 -4.45 1.64
C ALA A 123 -2.80 -3.62 2.93
N ASP A 124 -2.48 -4.26 4.06
CA ASP A 124 -2.44 -3.64 5.38
C ASP A 124 -1.01 -3.15 5.66
N TYR A 125 -0.77 -1.84 5.46
CA TYR A 125 0.58 -1.28 5.59
C TYR A 125 1.06 -1.17 7.05
N ALA A 126 0.18 -1.42 8.03
CA ALA A 126 0.55 -1.40 9.45
C ALA A 126 1.70 -2.36 9.74
N HIS A 127 1.76 -3.50 9.03
CA HIS A 127 2.85 -4.47 9.17
C HIS A 127 4.22 -3.87 8.84
N ILE A 128 4.29 -2.98 7.84
CA ILE A 128 5.54 -2.29 7.47
C ILE A 128 5.82 -1.14 8.43
N LEU A 129 4.79 -0.35 8.78
CA LEU A 129 4.91 0.77 9.72
C LEU A 129 5.43 0.33 11.09
N GLU A 130 5.03 -0.84 11.56
CA GLU A 130 5.51 -1.44 12.81
C GLU A 130 7.04 -1.51 12.87
N CYS A 131 7.66 -2.14 11.87
CA CYS A 131 9.11 -2.27 11.86
C CYS A 131 9.80 -0.92 11.63
N LYS A 132 9.18 0.00 10.90
CA LYS A 132 9.70 1.35 10.73
C LYS A 132 9.65 2.19 12.01
N MET A 133 8.65 2.00 12.88
CA MET A 133 8.63 2.62 14.21
C MET A 133 9.83 2.18 15.06
N ILE A 134 10.16 0.90 15.02
CA ILE A 134 11.28 0.34 15.76
C ILE A 134 12.62 0.82 15.18
N GLU A 135 12.78 0.78 13.85
CA GLU A 135 14.00 1.21 13.14
C GLU A 135 14.32 2.69 13.37
N GLU A 136 13.32 3.56 13.39
CA GLU A 136 13.48 5.01 13.60
C GLU A 136 13.41 5.38 15.11
N GLU A 137 13.42 4.40 16.03
CA GLU A 137 13.36 4.57 17.49
C GLU A 137 12.14 5.39 17.99
N LYS A 138 11.01 5.33 17.27
CA LYS A 138 9.78 6.11 17.54
C LYS A 138 8.76 5.40 18.41
N GLY A 139 8.99 4.13 18.75
CA GLY A 139 8.12 3.33 19.61
C GLY A 139 7.88 1.94 19.04
N ILE A 140 6.79 1.31 19.49
CA ILE A 140 6.46 -0.09 19.16
C ILE A 140 5.19 -0.25 18.31
N GLY A 141 4.46 0.83 17.99
CA GLY A 141 3.25 0.72 17.17
C GLY A 141 2.13 -0.10 17.81
N ILE A 142 1.63 -1.09 17.07
CA ILE A 142 0.56 -2.01 17.49
C ILE A 142 1.08 -3.05 18.50
N GLY A 143 2.36 -3.40 18.45
CA GLY A 143 2.96 -4.48 19.22
C GLY A 143 2.79 -5.85 18.56
N PHE A 144 3.07 -5.97 17.26
CA PHE A 144 3.04 -7.25 16.53
C PHE A 144 4.14 -8.23 16.97
N GLU A 145 5.19 -7.76 17.62
CA GLU A 145 6.32 -8.61 18.07
C GLU A 145 7.02 -9.33 16.89
N TYR A 146 7.09 -8.67 15.73
CA TYR A 146 7.89 -9.13 14.60
C TYR A 146 9.38 -9.02 14.91
N ASP A 147 10.17 -9.96 14.39
CA ASP A 147 11.61 -9.76 14.21
C ASP A 147 11.84 -8.82 13.01
N CYS A 148 12.12 -7.55 13.32
CA CYS A 148 12.35 -6.51 12.33
C CYS A 148 13.81 -6.41 11.85
N SER A 149 14.73 -7.24 12.37
CA SER A 149 16.18 -7.12 12.10
C SER A 149 16.56 -7.24 10.61
N ASN A 150 15.73 -7.93 9.83
CA ASN A 150 15.96 -8.17 8.40
C ASN A 150 14.70 -7.99 7.52
N GLY A 151 13.61 -7.51 8.12
CA GLY A 151 12.33 -7.26 7.43
C GLY A 151 11.58 -8.50 6.91
N ARG A 152 12.07 -9.73 7.15
CA ARG A 152 11.44 -10.94 6.59
C ARG A 152 10.05 -11.20 7.17
N GLU A 153 9.87 -11.05 8.48
CA GLU A 153 8.57 -11.29 9.11
C GLU A 153 7.55 -10.24 8.69
N CYS A 154 7.89 -8.95 8.72
CA CYS A 154 6.95 -7.90 8.33
C CYS A 154 6.58 -7.95 6.85
N THR A 155 7.52 -8.25 5.95
CA THR A 155 7.22 -8.41 4.52
C THR A 155 6.37 -9.65 4.24
N GLN A 156 6.56 -10.76 4.98
CA GLN A 156 5.65 -11.91 4.89
C GLN A 156 4.24 -11.55 5.34
N ALA A 157 4.09 -10.90 6.49
CA ALA A 157 2.78 -10.49 7.00
C ALA A 157 2.10 -9.49 6.05
N TYR A 158 2.86 -8.53 5.53
CA TYR A 158 2.39 -7.56 4.55
C TYR A 158 1.87 -8.23 3.27
N VAL A 159 2.62 -9.15 2.65
CA VAL A 159 2.16 -9.87 1.46
C VAL A 159 0.98 -10.80 1.79
N ASN A 160 0.98 -11.44 2.96
CA ASN A 160 -0.15 -12.25 3.41
C ASN A 160 -1.43 -11.42 3.60
N SER A 161 -1.32 -10.12 3.88
CA SER A 161 -2.46 -9.20 4.02
C SER A 161 -3.10 -8.81 2.68
N PHE A 162 -2.54 -9.19 1.53
CA PHE A 162 -3.10 -8.81 0.23
C PHE A 162 -4.50 -9.42 0.07
N ILE A 163 -5.50 -8.54 -0.07
CA ILE A 163 -6.90 -8.88 -0.40
C ILE A 163 -7.19 -8.33 -1.78
N GLU A 164 -7.79 -9.16 -2.64
CA GLU A 164 -8.20 -8.69 -3.96
C GLU A 164 -9.25 -7.59 -3.79
N MET A 165 -9.15 -6.54 -4.60
CA MET A 165 -9.95 -5.34 -4.38
C MET A 165 -11.47 -5.61 -4.32
N HIS A 166 -11.98 -6.56 -5.08
CA HIS A 166 -13.41 -6.91 -5.09
C HIS A 166 -13.86 -7.67 -3.83
N GLU A 167 -12.93 -8.23 -3.05
CA GLU A 167 -13.17 -8.89 -1.77
C GLU A 167 -12.96 -7.94 -0.57
N TYR A 168 -12.37 -6.77 -0.80
CA TYR A 168 -12.04 -5.83 0.27
C TYR A 168 -13.30 -5.18 0.87
N ILE A 169 -13.40 -5.21 2.21
CA ILE A 169 -14.57 -4.73 2.97
C ILE A 169 -14.19 -3.85 4.17
N ASP A 170 -13.26 -2.91 3.97
CA ASP A 170 -12.85 -1.86 4.92
C ASP A 170 -12.35 -2.39 6.28
N GLN A 171 -11.46 -3.39 6.23
CA GLN A 171 -10.98 -4.11 7.42
C GLN A 171 -9.49 -3.93 7.73
N HIS A 172 -8.73 -3.27 6.85
CA HIS A 172 -7.30 -3.04 7.08
C HIS A 172 -7.06 -1.81 7.95
N HIS A 173 -5.91 -1.82 8.62
CA HIS A 173 -5.29 -0.61 9.13
C HIS A 173 -4.28 -0.10 8.09
N ALA A 174 -4.16 1.21 7.94
CA ALA A 174 -3.31 1.82 6.93
C ALA A 174 -3.43 1.18 5.52
N PRO A 175 -4.65 1.11 4.93
CA PRO A 175 -4.84 0.42 3.67
C PRO A 175 -4.10 1.14 2.53
N ILE A 176 -3.37 0.35 1.74
CA ILE A 176 -2.69 0.81 0.52
C ILE A 176 -3.02 -0.06 -0.68
N VAL A 177 -3.06 0.57 -1.85
CA VAL A 177 -3.36 -0.06 -3.14
C VAL A 177 -2.08 -0.64 -3.73
N GLN A 178 -2.18 -1.85 -4.27
CA GLN A 178 -1.12 -2.56 -4.97
C GLN A 178 -1.60 -2.90 -6.38
N VAL A 179 -1.06 -2.25 -7.40
CA VAL A 179 -1.27 -2.66 -8.80
C VAL A 179 -0.13 -3.58 -9.17
N VAL A 180 -0.45 -4.83 -9.45
CA VAL A 180 0.52 -5.92 -9.63
C VAL A 180 0.59 -6.36 -11.08
N ARG A 181 1.79 -6.71 -11.55
CA ARG A 181 2.02 -7.33 -12.86
C ARG A 181 3.13 -8.37 -12.80
N LEU A 182 3.12 -9.32 -13.73
CA LEU A 182 4.23 -10.26 -13.89
C LEU A 182 5.46 -9.56 -14.51
N GLY A 183 6.62 -9.72 -13.86
CA GLY A 183 7.89 -9.12 -14.28
C GLY A 183 7.96 -7.61 -14.10
N GLU A 184 9.16 -7.06 -14.25
CA GLU A 184 9.42 -5.63 -14.20
C GLU A 184 8.90 -4.93 -15.47
N GLY A 185 8.34 -3.72 -15.35
CA GLY A 185 7.85 -2.94 -16.51
C GLY A 185 6.74 -1.94 -16.18
N ILE A 186 6.15 -1.34 -17.21
CA ILE A 186 5.01 -0.42 -17.06
C ILE A 186 3.81 -1.21 -16.53
N ALA A 187 3.34 -0.84 -15.34
CA ALA A 187 2.16 -1.40 -14.70
C ALA A 187 0.92 -0.56 -14.93
N ILE A 188 1.08 0.75 -15.11
CA ILE A 188 -0.04 1.66 -15.32
C ILE A 188 0.32 2.56 -16.51
N PRO A 189 -0.31 2.37 -17.67
CA PRO A 189 -0.13 3.24 -18.83
C PRO A 189 -0.48 4.70 -18.51
N SER A 190 0.18 5.64 -19.17
CA SER A 190 0.02 7.09 -18.93
C SER A 190 -1.40 7.60 -19.20
N GLU A 191 -2.17 6.94 -20.09
CA GLU A 191 -3.57 7.29 -20.37
C GLU A 191 -4.53 7.18 -19.17
N PHE A 192 -4.12 6.47 -18.10
CA PHE A 192 -4.89 6.32 -16.87
C PHE A 192 -4.42 7.25 -15.74
N ILE A 193 -3.46 8.11 -16.01
CA ILE A 193 -2.76 8.91 -14.99
C ILE A 193 -2.97 10.39 -15.28
N GLU A 194 -3.39 11.12 -14.26
CA GLU A 194 -3.43 12.58 -14.29
C GLU A 194 -2.69 13.16 -13.08
N VAL A 195 -2.16 14.38 -13.21
CA VAL A 195 -1.76 15.14 -12.03
C VAL A 195 -3.02 15.52 -11.28
N SER A 196 -3.14 15.09 -10.02
CA SER A 196 -4.34 15.33 -9.23
C SER A 196 -4.62 16.83 -9.12
N LYS A 197 -5.89 17.20 -9.34
CA LYS A 197 -6.36 18.59 -9.12
C LYS A 197 -6.28 18.98 -7.64
N ILE A 198 -6.33 17.99 -6.75
CA ILE A 198 -6.12 18.13 -5.32
C ILE A 198 -4.66 17.79 -5.03
N GLN A 199 -3.89 18.79 -4.63
CA GLN A 199 -2.55 18.59 -4.07
C GLN A 199 -2.66 18.75 -2.55
N PRO A 200 -2.65 17.66 -1.77
CA PRO A 200 -2.83 17.72 -0.32
C PRO A 200 -1.65 18.36 0.40
N ARG A 201 -0.52 18.53 -0.31
CA ARG A 201 0.71 19.14 0.19
C ARG A 201 1.01 20.32 -0.75
N LYS A 202 0.72 21.53 -0.30
CA LYS A 202 1.10 22.80 -0.97
C LYS A 202 1.83 23.68 0.02
#